data_AF-A0A928MI64-F1
#
_entry.id   AF-A0A928MI64-F1
#
_cell.length_a   1.000
_cell.length_b   1.000
_cell.length_c   1.000
_cell.angle_alpha   90.00
_cell.angle_beta   90.00
_cell.angle_gamma   90.00
#
_symmetry.space_group_name_H-M   'P 1'
#
loop_
_entity.id
_entity.type
_entity.pdbx_description
1 polymer ?
#
loop_
_entity_poly.entity_id
_entity_poly.type
_entity_poly.pdbx_seq_one_letter_code
_entity_poly.pdbx_strand_id
1 'polypeptide(L)'
;GGAAWKQQALRNVGDMVCQYRNHPSVILWGVRINESADDDALYSAANATARTLDPTRATGGVRCIKKSRLLEDVYTYNDFLYDGVNAGCERKKNVTPDMGKAYLISEFNGHMYPTKPWDDEAHRTEHALRHAAVLDAVFGQDDIAGAFGWCMFDYNTHKDFGSGDRICYHGVTDMFRNGKLAAAVYAAQQSATPVLAVSSAMDLGERAGSVRGRVFVITNADEVRLYKNGRFLRSYTHADSPYKNLPRPPIEIDDFIGDQLEREEHFTPQQAKLVKDLLNYSARFGFAHLPPQIMAKAGILMTRYGMRFEDAYALYGKYIGDWGARATDFRFDAVTGGAVVRSVHRTAVTALQLTADPSHTLLRHGSTYDAALVRLAMCDQNGNVVPFWHGDVKVKIDGPLELIGPRRATLRGGLGGIYLKTLGRPGAAEVTLKTQQTEPVTLRFLIKTEEETWERE
;
A
#
# COMPACT_ATOMS: atom_id res chain seq x y z
N GLY A 1 23.11 -10.97 25.26
CA GLY A 1 23.40 -12.37 25.67
C GLY A 1 24.81 -12.49 26.21
N GLY A 2 25.12 -13.59 26.90
CA GLY A 2 26.47 -13.89 27.40
C GLY A 2 27.46 -14.32 26.29
N ALA A 3 28.68 -14.70 26.67
CA ALA A 3 29.77 -15.01 25.74
C ALA A 3 29.44 -16.13 24.74
N ALA A 4 28.84 -17.23 25.18
CA ALA A 4 28.46 -18.34 24.31
C ALA A 4 27.47 -17.91 23.20
N TRP A 5 26.53 -17.02 23.54
CA TRP A 5 25.58 -16.47 22.58
C TRP A 5 26.29 -15.58 21.55
N LYS A 6 27.22 -14.73 21.99
CA LYS A 6 28.01 -13.88 21.10
C LYS A 6 28.85 -14.72 20.13
N GLN A 7 29.46 -15.80 20.61
CA GLN A 7 30.18 -16.75 19.75
C GLN A 7 29.25 -17.41 18.73
N GLN A 8 28.02 -17.79 19.12
CA GLN A 8 27.05 -18.31 18.16
C GLN A 8 26.65 -17.26 17.11
N ALA A 9 26.46 -16.00 17.51
CA ALA A 9 26.17 -14.92 16.57
C ALA A 9 27.27 -14.75 15.51
N LEU A 10 28.55 -14.86 15.90
CA LEU A 10 29.67 -14.85 14.97
C LEU A 10 29.67 -16.05 14.02
N ARG A 11 29.36 -17.25 14.53
CA ARG A 11 29.20 -18.45 13.69
C ARG A 11 28.09 -18.25 12.66
N ASN A 12 26.94 -17.72 13.08
CA ASN A 12 25.80 -17.46 12.20
C ASN A 12 26.15 -16.47 11.07
N VAL A 13 26.98 -15.45 11.35
CA VAL A 13 27.49 -14.55 10.30
C VAL A 13 28.34 -15.32 9.29
N GLY A 14 29.25 -16.18 9.76
CA GLY A 14 30.06 -17.01 8.89
C GLY A 14 29.23 -17.96 8.03
N ASP A 15 28.27 -18.66 8.63
CA ASP A 15 27.38 -19.60 7.96
C ASP A 15 26.53 -18.89 6.89
N MET A 16 25.93 -17.74 7.23
CA MET A 16 25.14 -16.92 6.30
C MET A 16 25.97 -16.49 5.09
N VAL A 17 27.18 -15.94 5.31
CA VAL A 17 28.01 -15.45 4.20
C VAL A 17 28.47 -16.62 3.33
N CYS A 18 28.98 -17.71 3.92
CA CYS A 18 29.42 -18.88 3.17
C CYS A 18 28.29 -19.50 2.34
N GLN A 19 27.09 -19.58 2.92
CA GLN A 19 25.92 -20.14 2.24
C GLN A 19 25.47 -19.26 1.07
N TYR A 20 25.47 -17.93 1.22
CA TYR A 20 24.79 -17.04 0.28
C TYR A 20 25.69 -16.15 -0.60
N ARG A 21 27.02 -16.14 -0.43
CA ARG A 21 27.96 -15.27 -1.18
C ARG A 21 27.98 -15.45 -2.70
N ASN A 22 27.41 -16.52 -3.23
CA ASN A 22 27.29 -16.72 -4.68
C ASN A 22 25.98 -16.19 -5.27
N HIS A 23 25.08 -15.65 -4.45
CA HIS A 23 23.86 -15.01 -4.96
C HIS A 23 24.13 -13.58 -5.42
N PRO A 24 23.90 -13.23 -6.69
CA PRO A 24 24.09 -11.87 -7.18
C PRO A 24 23.03 -10.89 -6.63
N SER A 25 21.90 -11.41 -6.14
CA SER A 25 20.85 -10.59 -5.51
C SER A 25 21.23 -10.07 -4.12
N VAL A 26 22.18 -10.71 -3.44
CA VAL A 26 22.71 -10.21 -2.18
C VAL A 26 23.77 -9.16 -2.50
N ILE A 27 23.62 -7.95 -1.98
CA ILE A 27 24.53 -6.82 -2.25
C ILE A 27 25.18 -6.23 -0.98
N LEU A 28 24.65 -6.58 0.20
CA LEU A 28 25.05 -6.03 1.50
C LEU A 28 24.84 -7.09 2.59
N TRP A 29 25.79 -7.21 3.52
CA TRP A 29 25.66 -8.11 4.68
C TRP A 29 25.29 -7.35 5.96
N GLY A 30 24.18 -7.71 6.60
CA GLY A 30 23.85 -7.24 7.95
C GLY A 30 24.61 -8.03 9.01
N VAL A 31 25.60 -7.41 9.66
CA VAL A 31 26.50 -8.09 10.63
C VAL A 31 26.24 -7.68 12.09
N ARG A 32 25.18 -6.89 12.33
CA ARG A 32 24.71 -6.52 13.67
C ARG A 32 23.40 -7.21 13.99
N ILE A 33 23.17 -7.40 15.27
CA ILE A 33 21.87 -7.82 15.78
C ILE A 33 20.91 -6.63 15.63
N ASN A 34 19.76 -6.85 15.00
CA ASN A 34 18.80 -5.79 14.68
C ASN A 34 18.50 -4.92 15.91
N GLU A 35 18.65 -3.60 15.78
CA GLU A 35 18.33 -2.61 16.82
C GLU A 35 19.06 -2.77 18.15
N SER A 36 20.14 -3.55 18.17
CA SER A 36 20.98 -3.69 19.36
C SER A 36 21.79 -2.43 19.68
N ALA A 37 22.10 -2.24 20.96
CA ALA A 37 23.12 -1.30 21.40
C ALA A 37 24.50 -1.62 20.80
N ASP A 38 25.41 -0.66 20.84
CA ASP A 38 26.79 -0.86 20.41
C ASP A 38 27.53 -1.89 21.29
N ASP A 39 28.32 -2.73 20.62
CA ASP A 39 29.25 -3.69 21.21
C ASP A 39 30.45 -3.84 20.28
N ASP A 40 31.44 -2.96 20.47
CA ASP A 40 32.56 -2.81 19.55
C ASP A 40 33.35 -4.11 19.38
N ALA A 41 33.51 -4.90 20.44
CA ALA A 41 34.22 -6.17 20.38
C ALA A 41 33.48 -7.20 19.53
N LEU A 42 32.18 -7.37 19.77
CA LEU A 42 31.36 -8.29 18.98
C LEU A 42 31.28 -7.88 17.51
N TYR A 43 30.98 -6.60 17.25
CA TYR A 43 30.71 -6.15 15.88
C TYR A 43 31.98 -5.92 15.08
N SER A 44 33.12 -5.59 15.70
CA SER A 44 34.42 -5.66 15.00
C SER A 44 34.71 -7.08 14.53
N ALA A 45 34.48 -8.09 15.38
CA ALA A 45 34.69 -9.49 15.03
C ALA A 45 33.70 -9.97 13.95
N ALA A 46 32.42 -9.59 14.05
CA ALA A 46 31.39 -9.95 13.06
C ALA A 46 31.70 -9.33 11.69
N ASN A 47 32.05 -8.04 11.67
CA ASN A 47 32.43 -7.32 10.45
C ASN A 47 33.70 -7.92 9.81
N ALA A 48 34.72 -8.22 10.61
CA ALA A 48 35.93 -8.89 10.13
C ALA A 48 35.66 -10.28 9.56
N THR A 49 34.76 -11.05 10.20
CA THR A 49 34.34 -12.38 9.72
C THR A 49 33.70 -12.28 8.34
N ALA A 50 32.74 -11.38 8.15
CA ALA A 50 32.08 -11.19 6.85
C ALA A 50 33.08 -10.74 5.77
N ARG A 51 33.92 -9.74 6.07
CA ARG A 51 34.96 -9.22 5.14
C ARG A 51 35.98 -10.28 4.72
N THR A 52 36.33 -11.19 5.63
CA THR A 52 37.28 -12.28 5.34
C THR A 52 36.66 -13.32 4.42
N LEU A 53 35.38 -13.65 4.63
CA LEU A 53 34.67 -14.70 3.87
C LEU A 53 34.13 -14.21 2.53
N ASP A 54 33.81 -12.92 2.42
CA ASP A 54 33.34 -12.25 1.21
C ASP A 54 33.86 -10.80 1.16
N PRO A 55 35.03 -10.57 0.52
CA PRO A 55 35.57 -9.22 0.34
C PRO A 55 34.86 -8.44 -0.78
N THR A 56 33.92 -9.04 -1.51
CA THR A 56 33.31 -8.44 -2.70
C THR A 56 32.08 -7.59 -2.42
N ARG A 57 31.53 -7.67 -1.20
CA ARG A 57 30.30 -6.97 -0.80
C ARG A 57 30.53 -6.11 0.43
N ALA A 58 29.77 -5.02 0.49
CA ALA A 58 29.76 -4.14 1.64
C ALA A 58 29.11 -4.81 2.86
N THR A 59 29.44 -4.30 4.04
CA THR A 59 28.75 -4.62 5.29
C THR A 59 27.89 -3.46 5.78
N GLY A 60 26.80 -3.80 6.44
CA GLY A 60 25.94 -2.89 7.18
C GLY A 60 25.52 -3.52 8.51
N GLY A 61 24.71 -2.81 9.28
CA GLY A 61 24.27 -3.29 10.58
C GLY A 61 23.15 -2.41 11.12
N VAL A 62 21.93 -2.95 11.05
CA VAL A 62 20.69 -2.22 11.32
C VAL A 62 20.64 -1.75 12.77
N ARG A 63 20.24 -0.48 12.96
CA ARG A 63 20.17 0.19 14.27
C ARG A 63 19.10 1.28 14.27
N CYS A 64 18.57 1.60 15.44
CA CYS A 64 17.62 2.71 15.66
C CYS A 64 18.22 3.85 16.52
N ILE A 65 19.55 3.89 16.67
CA ILE A 65 20.27 4.86 17.51
C ILE A 65 21.12 5.77 16.61
N LYS A 66 20.97 7.09 16.74
CA LYS A 66 21.77 8.10 16.02
C LYS A 66 23.20 8.13 16.56
N LYS A 67 24.16 8.43 15.68
CA LYS A 67 25.60 8.57 16.00
C LYS A 67 26.20 7.33 16.67
N SER A 68 25.61 6.16 16.44
CA SER A 68 26.14 4.87 16.90
C SER A 68 27.48 4.56 16.21
N ARG A 69 28.34 3.78 16.87
CA ARG A 69 29.65 3.40 16.35
C ARG A 69 29.53 2.72 14.99
N LEU A 70 30.17 3.30 13.98
CA LEU A 70 30.18 2.78 12.61
C LEU A 70 31.46 1.99 12.36
N LEU A 71 31.35 0.66 12.35
CA LEU A 71 32.45 -0.26 12.05
C LEU A 71 32.33 -0.85 10.63
N GLU A 72 31.11 -0.81 10.09
CA GLU A 72 30.73 -1.34 8.79
C GLU A 72 30.99 -0.34 7.65
N ASP A 73 30.69 -0.73 6.39
CA ASP A 73 30.82 0.16 5.23
C ASP A 73 29.65 1.14 5.09
N VAL A 74 28.45 0.68 5.45
CA VAL A 74 27.19 1.40 5.27
C VAL A 74 26.51 1.61 6.62
N TYR A 75 26.17 2.86 6.92
CA TYR A 75 25.34 3.19 8.08
C TYR A 75 23.86 2.92 7.76
N THR A 76 23.39 1.73 8.10
CA THR A 76 21.98 1.32 7.95
C THR A 76 21.17 1.70 9.19
N TYR A 77 20.12 2.50 9.05
CA TYR A 77 19.37 3.09 10.17
C TYR A 77 17.85 2.98 10.02
N ASN A 78 17.17 2.63 11.12
CA ASN A 78 15.72 2.61 11.22
C ASN A 78 15.24 4.02 11.54
N ASP A 79 14.59 4.65 10.56
CA ASP A 79 14.12 6.03 10.65
C ASP A 79 12.61 6.09 10.89
N PHE A 80 12.24 6.11 12.16
CA PHE A 80 10.87 6.26 12.63
C PHE A 80 10.51 7.72 12.95
N LEU A 81 11.18 8.71 12.33
CA LEU A 81 10.90 10.13 12.56
C LEU A 81 9.46 10.52 12.19
N TYR A 82 8.96 9.98 11.08
CA TYR A 82 7.69 10.41 10.51
C TYR A 82 6.50 9.87 11.31
N ASP A 83 5.73 10.78 11.89
CA ASP A 83 4.53 10.51 12.69
C ASP A 83 3.24 11.04 12.03
N GLY A 84 3.35 11.54 10.80
CA GLY A 84 2.29 12.24 10.06
C GLY A 84 2.48 13.75 10.01
N VAL A 85 3.32 14.32 10.88
CA VAL A 85 3.55 15.78 10.98
C VAL A 85 5.02 16.14 10.77
N ASN A 86 5.96 15.34 11.29
CA ASN A 86 7.39 15.60 11.15
C ASN A 86 7.87 15.51 9.68
N ALA A 87 9.15 15.82 9.44
CA ALA A 87 9.76 15.54 8.14
C ALA A 87 9.71 14.03 7.83
N GLY A 88 9.58 13.68 6.55
CA GLY A 88 9.47 12.28 6.11
C GLY A 88 10.70 11.42 6.40
N CYS A 89 11.89 12.01 6.49
CA CYS A 89 13.10 11.34 6.97
C CYS A 89 14.06 12.33 7.63
N GLU A 90 14.96 11.83 8.46
CA GLU A 90 16.08 12.58 8.99
C GLU A 90 17.09 12.94 7.90
N ARG A 91 17.77 14.07 8.07
CA ARG A 91 18.94 14.39 7.24
C ARG A 91 20.12 13.52 7.69
N LYS A 92 20.83 12.90 6.74
CA LYS A 92 21.99 12.04 7.02
C LYS A 92 22.96 12.64 8.04
N LYS A 93 23.32 13.92 7.90
CA LYS A 93 24.23 14.64 8.82
C LYS A 93 23.79 14.65 10.29
N ASN A 94 22.52 14.50 10.58
CA ASN A 94 21.99 14.44 11.95
C ASN A 94 22.04 13.02 12.53
N VAL A 95 22.25 12.00 11.68
CA VAL A 95 22.13 10.58 12.04
C VAL A 95 23.49 9.87 12.04
N THR A 96 24.23 9.88 10.93
CA THR A 96 25.51 9.15 10.82
C THR A 96 26.63 9.89 11.55
N PRO A 97 27.56 9.22 12.27
CA PRO A 97 28.76 9.86 12.82
C PRO A 97 29.78 10.23 11.74
N ASP A 98 29.67 9.67 10.53
CA ASP A 98 30.62 9.87 9.44
C ASP A 98 29.86 10.15 8.13
N MET A 99 30.06 11.36 7.59
CA MET A 99 29.43 11.80 6.33
C MET A 99 30.11 11.21 5.09
N GLY A 100 31.35 10.73 5.21
CA GLY A 100 32.09 10.08 4.12
C GLY A 100 31.63 8.64 3.85
N LYS A 101 30.76 8.09 4.70
CA LYS A 101 30.23 6.72 4.56
C LYS A 101 28.84 6.71 3.93
N ALA A 102 28.50 5.61 3.28
CA ALA A 102 27.17 5.41 2.71
C ALA A 102 26.11 5.31 3.81
N TYR A 103 24.89 5.75 3.50
CA TYR A 103 23.76 5.76 4.44
C TYR A 103 22.52 5.20 3.76
N LEU A 104 21.80 4.33 4.47
CA LEU A 104 20.61 3.64 3.98
C LEU A 104 19.57 3.60 5.09
N ILE A 105 18.33 3.98 4.78
CA ILE A 105 17.23 3.79 5.73
C ILE A 105 16.78 2.33 5.65
N SER A 106 16.95 1.58 6.72
CA SER A 106 16.64 0.15 6.75
C SER A 106 15.20 -0.15 7.14
N GLU A 107 14.51 0.76 7.83
CA GLU A 107 13.11 0.63 8.22
C GLU A 107 12.47 2.01 8.38
N PHE A 108 11.19 2.12 8.07
CA PHE A 108 10.33 3.28 8.39
C PHE A 108 8.87 2.84 8.49
N ASN A 109 8.00 3.68 9.04
CA ASN A 109 6.58 3.38 9.34
C ASN A 109 6.41 2.19 10.30
N GLY A 110 5.81 1.09 9.84
CA GLY A 110 5.50 -0.08 10.66
C GLY A 110 4.67 0.26 11.91
N HIS A 111 5.27 0.05 13.08
CA HIS A 111 4.61 0.27 14.36
C HIS A 111 4.18 1.72 14.61
N MET A 112 4.74 2.69 13.86
CA MET A 112 4.36 4.10 13.94
C MET A 112 2.93 4.36 13.46
N TYR A 113 2.37 3.48 12.62
CA TYR A 113 0.99 3.60 12.15
C TYR A 113 0.41 2.24 11.71
N PRO A 114 0.04 1.34 12.65
CA PRO A 114 -0.53 0.05 12.31
C PRO A 114 -1.86 0.21 11.55
N THR A 115 -2.04 -0.53 10.46
CA THR A 115 -3.21 -0.43 9.59
C THR A 115 -3.71 -1.79 9.15
N LYS A 116 -4.93 -2.12 9.57
CA LYS A 116 -5.68 -3.31 9.18
C LYS A 116 -6.37 -3.08 7.83
N PRO A 117 -6.63 -4.15 7.05
CA PRO A 117 -7.42 -4.05 5.82
C PRO A 117 -8.83 -3.45 6.01
N TRP A 118 -9.40 -3.56 7.21
CA TRP A 118 -10.74 -3.11 7.57
C TRP A 118 -10.79 -1.86 8.46
N ASP A 119 -9.64 -1.18 8.68
CA ASP A 119 -9.70 0.15 9.28
C ASP A 119 -10.47 1.11 8.36
N ASP A 120 -10.99 2.20 8.93
CA ASP A 120 -11.75 3.18 8.16
C ASP A 120 -10.94 3.76 6.98
N GLU A 121 -11.65 4.29 6.00
CA GLU A 121 -11.08 4.82 4.78
C GLU A 121 -10.03 5.92 5.01
N ALA A 122 -10.23 6.77 6.03
CA ALA A 122 -9.29 7.84 6.34
C ALA A 122 -7.97 7.26 6.87
N HIS A 123 -8.03 6.27 7.76
CA HIS A 123 -6.86 5.58 8.29
C HIS A 123 -6.11 4.81 7.20
N ARG A 124 -6.82 4.11 6.30
CA ARG A 124 -6.19 3.41 5.16
C ARG A 124 -5.57 4.38 4.16
N THR A 125 -6.20 5.53 3.91
CA THR A 125 -5.65 6.61 3.07
C THR A 125 -4.38 7.15 3.69
N GLU A 126 -4.42 7.52 4.98
CA GLU A 126 -3.28 8.05 5.71
C GLU A 126 -2.10 7.08 5.72
N HIS A 127 -2.34 5.77 5.90
CA HIS A 127 -1.29 4.76 5.78
C HIS A 127 -0.55 4.82 4.43
N ALA A 128 -1.28 4.90 3.32
CA ALA A 128 -0.67 5.05 1.99
C ALA A 128 0.10 6.37 1.85
N LEU A 129 -0.47 7.48 2.35
CA LEU A 129 0.18 8.78 2.33
C LEU A 129 1.44 8.83 3.18
N ARG A 130 1.51 8.08 4.29
CA ARG A 130 2.72 7.97 5.11
C ARG A 130 3.86 7.28 4.38
N HIS A 131 3.55 6.19 3.67
CA HIS A 131 4.54 5.57 2.78
C HIS A 131 5.00 6.53 1.68
N ALA A 132 4.07 7.27 1.06
CA ALA A 132 4.42 8.25 0.03
C ALA A 132 5.26 9.42 0.59
N ALA A 133 4.97 9.91 1.79
CA ALA A 133 5.68 11.03 2.42
C ALA A 133 7.13 10.68 2.76
N VAL A 134 7.37 9.49 3.33
CA VAL A 134 8.74 9.04 3.63
C VAL A 134 9.51 8.83 2.32
N LEU A 135 8.91 8.16 1.33
CA LEU A 135 9.57 7.94 0.05
C LEU A 135 9.87 9.28 -0.66
N ASP A 136 8.93 10.21 -0.71
CA ASP A 136 9.13 11.55 -1.26
C ASP A 136 10.27 12.31 -0.56
N ALA A 137 10.36 12.22 0.76
CA ALA A 137 11.47 12.84 1.49
C ALA A 137 12.82 12.22 1.11
N VAL A 138 12.88 10.88 1.01
CA VAL A 138 14.09 10.13 0.64
C VAL A 138 14.52 10.40 -0.80
N PHE A 139 13.58 10.43 -1.76
CA PHE A 139 13.87 10.82 -3.15
C PHE A 139 14.38 12.26 -3.27
N GLY A 140 14.06 13.12 -2.29
CA GLY A 140 14.59 14.48 -2.19
C GLY A 140 15.99 14.58 -1.57
N GLN A 141 16.61 13.48 -1.14
CA GLN A 141 17.98 13.46 -0.61
C GLN A 141 18.93 12.77 -1.60
N ASP A 142 20.01 13.46 -1.99
CA ASP A 142 21.07 12.93 -2.85
C ASP A 142 22.08 12.05 -2.09
N ASP A 143 22.14 12.19 -0.76
CA ASP A 143 23.10 11.52 0.11
C ASP A 143 22.55 10.29 0.86
N ILE A 144 21.28 9.92 0.63
CA ILE A 144 20.62 8.71 1.13
C ILE A 144 20.47 7.70 -0.01
N ALA A 145 21.06 6.51 0.14
CA ALA A 145 21.10 5.51 -0.93
C ALA A 145 19.72 4.87 -1.26
N GLY A 146 18.74 5.00 -0.34
CA GLY A 146 17.41 4.44 -0.47
C GLY A 146 16.76 4.17 0.88
N ALA A 147 15.59 3.53 0.84
CA ALA A 147 14.83 3.19 2.04
C ALA A 147 14.05 1.87 1.89
N PHE A 148 13.99 1.07 2.96
CA PHE A 148 13.10 -0.08 3.07
C PHE A 148 11.93 0.22 4.00
N GLY A 149 10.70 0.08 3.51
CA GLY A 149 9.50 0.27 4.32
C GLY A 149 9.23 -0.95 5.19
N TRP A 150 8.87 -0.74 6.45
CA TRP A 150 8.35 -1.79 7.31
C TRP A 150 6.82 -1.87 7.15
N CYS A 151 6.25 -2.91 6.55
CA CYS A 151 6.88 -4.08 5.92
C CYS A 151 6.05 -4.56 4.71
N MET A 152 6.49 -5.66 4.06
CA MET A 152 5.75 -6.23 2.93
C MET A 152 4.33 -6.67 3.33
N PHE A 153 4.21 -7.58 4.31
CA PHE A 153 2.96 -8.21 4.72
C PHE A 153 2.80 -8.19 6.24
N ASP A 154 1.55 -8.20 6.72
CA ASP A 154 1.24 -8.43 8.13
C ASP A 154 1.77 -9.79 8.60
N TYR A 155 2.35 -9.84 9.80
CA TYR A 155 3.05 -11.03 10.29
C TYR A 155 2.64 -11.40 11.72
N ASN A 156 2.67 -12.70 12.00
CA ASN A 156 2.49 -13.19 13.36
C ASN A 156 3.64 -12.78 14.26
N THR A 157 3.34 -12.49 15.52
CA THR A 157 4.32 -12.01 16.50
C THR A 157 4.05 -12.53 17.90
N HIS A 158 5.01 -12.30 18.80
CA HIS A 158 4.91 -12.65 20.22
C HIS A 158 3.88 -11.78 20.95
N LYS A 159 3.57 -12.15 22.20
CA LYS A 159 2.55 -11.47 23.00
C LYS A 159 2.82 -9.99 23.28
N ASP A 160 4.08 -9.58 23.20
CA ASP A 160 4.57 -8.26 23.56
C ASP A 160 4.37 -7.22 22.44
N PHE A 161 3.96 -7.65 21.24
CA PHE A 161 3.78 -6.81 20.06
C PHE A 161 2.43 -7.04 19.39
N GLY A 162 2.07 -6.10 18.52
CA GLY A 162 0.86 -6.18 17.69
C GLY A 162 -0.41 -5.67 18.40
N SER A 163 -1.57 -6.00 17.84
CA SER A 163 -2.88 -5.55 18.38
C SER A 163 -3.46 -6.50 19.44
N GLY A 164 -2.62 -7.28 20.12
CA GLY A 164 -3.04 -8.26 21.14
C GLY A 164 -3.47 -9.63 20.60
N ASP A 165 -3.68 -9.75 19.30
CA ASP A 165 -4.10 -10.95 18.57
C ASP A 165 -2.93 -11.72 17.93
N ARG A 166 -1.70 -11.40 18.36
CA ARG A 166 -0.45 -11.99 17.85
C ARG A 166 -0.16 -11.62 16.39
N ILE A 167 -0.65 -10.46 15.92
CA ILE A 167 -0.37 -9.93 14.58
C ILE A 167 0.11 -8.47 14.66
N CYS A 168 1.21 -8.20 13.96
CA CYS A 168 1.64 -6.83 13.63
C CYS A 168 1.02 -6.42 12.29
N TYR A 169 0.06 -5.50 12.33
CA TYR A 169 -0.64 -4.98 11.15
C TYR A 169 0.17 -3.86 10.46
N HIS A 170 1.39 -4.19 10.05
CA HIS A 170 2.37 -3.23 9.52
C HIS A 170 2.57 -3.37 8.01
N GLY A 171 2.01 -4.41 7.41
CA GLY A 171 2.23 -4.71 6.00
C GLY A 171 1.54 -3.73 5.09
N VAL A 172 2.19 -3.38 3.97
CA VAL A 172 1.49 -2.77 2.82
C VAL A 172 0.56 -3.78 2.12
N THR A 173 0.76 -5.07 2.37
CA THR A 173 -0.17 -6.15 2.06
C THR A 173 -0.70 -6.83 3.33
N ASP A 174 -1.79 -7.57 3.23
CA ASP A 174 -2.22 -8.47 4.30
C ASP A 174 -1.27 -9.70 4.43
N MET A 175 -1.56 -10.58 5.39
CA MET A 175 -0.77 -11.80 5.64
C MET A 175 -0.79 -12.81 4.48
N PHE A 176 -1.73 -12.68 3.54
CA PHE A 176 -1.82 -13.49 2.32
C PHE A 176 -1.31 -12.75 1.08
N ARG A 177 -0.60 -11.62 1.26
CA ARG A 177 -0.01 -10.82 0.18
C ARG A 177 -1.06 -10.25 -0.77
N ASN A 178 -2.26 -9.98 -0.28
CA ASN A 178 -3.23 -9.10 -0.94
C ASN A 178 -2.82 -7.65 -0.70
N GLY A 179 -2.72 -6.85 -1.76
CA GLY A 179 -2.36 -5.44 -1.63
C GLY A 179 -3.40 -4.65 -0.83
N LYS A 180 -2.95 -3.96 0.23
CA LYS A 180 -3.70 -2.84 0.80
C LYS A 180 -3.48 -1.60 -0.06
N LEU A 181 -4.17 -0.50 0.24
CA LEU A 181 -4.00 0.76 -0.50
C LEU A 181 -2.53 1.23 -0.55
N ALA A 182 -1.77 1.08 0.54
CA ALA A 182 -0.36 1.45 0.60
C ALA A 182 0.54 0.68 -0.39
N ALA A 183 0.17 -0.56 -0.77
CA ALA A 183 0.93 -1.30 -1.79
C ALA A 183 0.89 -0.62 -3.16
N ALA A 184 -0.17 0.14 -3.46
CA ALA A 184 -0.27 0.87 -4.72
C ALA A 184 0.81 1.95 -4.86
N VAL A 185 1.30 2.53 -3.75
CA VAL A 185 2.37 3.55 -3.75
C VAL A 185 3.65 2.97 -4.36
N TYR A 186 3.99 1.74 -3.96
CA TYR A 186 5.14 1.01 -4.49
C TYR A 186 4.90 0.51 -5.91
N ALA A 187 3.74 -0.07 -6.16
CA ALA A 187 3.39 -0.59 -7.49
C ALA A 187 3.35 0.52 -8.56
N ALA A 188 3.02 1.76 -8.19
CA ALA A 188 3.02 2.89 -9.11
C ALA A 188 4.43 3.31 -9.57
N GLN A 189 5.52 2.88 -8.91
CA GLN A 189 6.87 3.28 -9.32
C GLN A 189 7.45 2.46 -10.49
N GLN A 190 6.76 1.41 -10.94
CA GLN A 190 7.17 0.61 -12.11
C GLN A 190 6.31 0.91 -13.35
N SER A 191 6.76 0.44 -14.53
CA SER A 191 6.11 0.68 -15.84
C SER A 191 5.65 -0.59 -16.57
N ALA A 192 5.87 -1.78 -16.02
CA ALA A 192 5.52 -3.07 -16.63
C ALA A 192 4.00 -3.36 -16.63
N THR A 193 3.25 -2.89 -15.62
CA THR A 193 1.80 -3.11 -15.54
C THR A 193 1.05 -1.84 -15.14
N PRO A 194 -0.14 -1.55 -15.73
CA PRO A 194 -0.93 -0.38 -15.36
C PRO A 194 -1.46 -0.43 -13.91
N VAL A 195 -1.23 0.64 -13.17
CA VAL A 195 -1.68 0.82 -11.78
C VAL A 195 -2.69 1.97 -11.72
N LEU A 196 -3.84 1.72 -11.10
CA LEU A 196 -4.81 2.74 -10.73
C LEU A 196 -5.52 2.31 -9.44
N ALA A 197 -5.29 3.04 -8.37
CA ALA A 197 -5.97 2.87 -7.10
C ALA A 197 -6.57 4.20 -6.64
N VAL A 198 -7.81 4.17 -6.15
CA VAL A 198 -8.52 5.32 -5.60
C VAL A 198 -8.69 5.10 -4.10
N SER A 199 -8.21 6.04 -3.29
CA SER A 199 -8.17 5.91 -1.83
C SER A 199 -9.53 5.86 -1.16
N SER A 200 -10.57 6.32 -1.88
CA SER A 200 -11.95 6.34 -1.41
C SER A 200 -12.85 5.39 -2.18
N ALA A 201 -13.79 4.77 -1.47
CA ALA A 201 -14.93 4.06 -2.05
C ALA A 201 -16.02 5.03 -2.56
N MET A 202 -15.92 6.31 -2.20
CA MET A 202 -16.88 7.38 -2.51
C MET A 202 -18.26 7.21 -1.83
N ASP A 203 -18.32 6.39 -0.78
CA ASP A 203 -19.52 6.17 0.03
C ASP A 203 -19.76 7.33 1.01
N LEU A 204 -20.94 7.96 0.95
CA LEU A 204 -21.29 9.11 1.80
C LEU A 204 -21.32 8.77 3.30
N GLY A 205 -21.60 7.51 3.64
CA GLY A 205 -21.75 7.06 5.03
C GLY A 205 -20.43 6.70 5.73
N GLU A 206 -19.32 6.67 5.00
CA GLU A 206 -18.04 6.19 5.52
C GLU A 206 -17.38 7.17 6.50
N ARG A 207 -17.62 8.47 6.34
CA ARG A 207 -16.95 9.51 7.13
C ARG A 207 -17.94 10.30 7.98
N ALA A 208 -17.47 10.75 9.13
CA ALA A 208 -18.27 11.57 10.05
C ALA A 208 -18.80 12.84 9.36
N GLY A 209 -20.08 13.15 9.58
CA GLY A 209 -20.77 14.28 8.94
C GLY A 209 -21.00 14.10 7.43
N SER A 210 -20.75 12.91 6.89
CA SER A 210 -20.87 12.58 5.46
C SER A 210 -20.08 13.51 4.55
N VAL A 211 -18.95 14.01 5.05
CA VAL A 211 -17.96 14.72 4.24
C VAL A 211 -17.21 13.71 3.38
N ARG A 212 -16.81 14.11 2.18
CA ARG A 212 -16.05 13.23 1.28
C ARG A 212 -14.63 12.98 1.77
N GLY A 213 -14.09 13.92 2.55
CA GLY A 213 -12.69 13.85 2.97
C GLY A 213 -11.73 14.09 1.81
N ARG A 214 -10.45 13.81 2.06
CA ARG A 214 -9.41 13.86 1.03
C ARG A 214 -9.42 12.54 0.24
N VAL A 215 -9.47 12.67 -1.09
CA VAL A 215 -9.45 11.53 -2.02
C VAL A 215 -8.16 11.60 -2.82
N PHE A 216 -7.45 10.48 -2.89
CA PHE A 216 -6.20 10.36 -3.63
C PHE A 216 -6.30 9.29 -4.69
N VAL A 217 -5.63 9.53 -5.81
CA VAL A 217 -5.38 8.54 -6.84
C VAL A 217 -3.89 8.19 -6.84
N ILE A 218 -3.59 6.89 -6.89
CA ILE A 218 -2.24 6.36 -7.01
C ILE A 218 -2.15 5.62 -8.35
N THR A 219 -1.27 6.07 -9.23
CA THR A 219 -1.15 5.53 -10.60
C THR A 219 0.27 5.70 -11.14
N ASN A 220 0.63 4.87 -12.12
CA ASN A 220 1.83 5.04 -12.95
C ASN A 220 1.53 5.62 -14.35
N ALA A 221 0.27 5.93 -14.64
CA ALA A 221 -0.16 6.51 -15.90
C ALA A 221 0.17 8.01 -15.98
N ASP A 222 0.21 8.55 -17.20
CA ASP A 222 0.56 9.96 -17.44
C ASP A 222 -0.52 10.93 -16.95
N GLU A 223 -1.78 10.50 -17.04
CA GLU A 223 -2.97 11.30 -16.75
C GLU A 223 -4.05 10.42 -16.10
N VAL A 224 -4.86 11.01 -15.21
CA VAL A 224 -6.10 10.43 -14.70
C VAL A 224 -7.25 11.36 -15.03
N ARG A 225 -8.26 10.84 -15.75
CA ARG A 225 -9.48 11.57 -16.08
C ARG A 225 -10.59 11.19 -15.11
N LEU A 226 -11.17 12.18 -14.45
CA LEU A 226 -12.30 12.01 -13.55
C LEU A 226 -13.61 12.30 -14.26
N TYR A 227 -14.58 11.39 -14.10
CA TYR A 227 -15.95 11.53 -14.55
C TYR A 227 -16.92 11.37 -13.38
N LYS A 228 -18.02 12.12 -13.42
CA LYS A 228 -19.17 11.96 -12.52
C LYS A 228 -20.43 11.80 -13.36
N ASN A 229 -21.16 10.70 -13.16
CA ASN A 229 -22.38 10.36 -13.91
C ASN A 229 -22.17 10.41 -15.44
N GLY A 230 -21.03 9.87 -15.90
CA GLY A 230 -20.62 9.90 -17.31
C GLY A 230 -20.08 11.24 -17.81
N ARG A 231 -20.21 12.33 -17.05
CA ARG A 231 -19.67 13.66 -17.42
C ARG A 231 -18.21 13.78 -17.03
N PHE A 232 -17.37 14.18 -17.98
CA PHE A 232 -15.98 14.56 -17.69
C PHE A 232 -15.92 15.79 -16.78
N LEU A 233 -15.11 15.72 -15.72
CA LEU A 233 -14.90 16.83 -14.80
C LEU A 233 -13.54 17.49 -15.01
N ARG A 234 -12.46 16.70 -14.84
CA ARG A 234 -11.09 17.21 -14.84
C ARG A 234 -10.09 16.08 -15.14
N SER A 235 -8.98 16.46 -15.75
CA SER A 235 -7.77 15.64 -15.87
C SER A 235 -6.76 16.04 -14.80
N TYR A 236 -6.09 15.04 -14.23
CA TYR A 236 -5.04 15.19 -13.24
C TYR A 236 -3.76 14.52 -13.75
N THR A 237 -2.62 15.10 -13.43
CA THR A 237 -1.28 14.58 -13.73
C THR A 237 -0.44 14.54 -12.47
N HIS A 238 0.75 13.96 -12.52
CA HIS A 238 1.67 13.98 -11.38
C HIS A 238 2.06 15.41 -10.96
N ALA A 239 1.90 16.43 -11.82
CA ALA A 239 2.16 17.82 -11.46
C ALA A 239 1.16 18.35 -10.39
N ASP A 240 -0.06 17.79 -10.36
CA ASP A 240 -1.11 18.12 -9.38
C ASP A 240 -0.84 17.51 -7.98
N SER A 241 0.16 16.63 -7.85
CA SER A 241 0.52 16.01 -6.57
C SER A 241 1.14 17.03 -5.58
N PRO A 242 0.87 16.92 -4.26
CA PRO A 242 1.59 17.67 -3.24
C PRO A 242 3.03 17.17 -3.01
N TYR A 243 3.32 15.92 -3.35
CA TYR A 243 4.65 15.29 -3.28
C TYR A 243 5.43 15.61 -4.56
N LYS A 244 6.69 16.06 -4.42
CA LYS A 244 7.44 16.69 -5.51
C LYS A 244 8.70 15.93 -5.94
N ASN A 245 9.19 15.01 -5.14
CA ASN A 245 10.41 14.26 -5.41
C ASN A 245 10.12 12.79 -5.79
N LEU A 246 9.03 12.20 -5.28
CA LEU A 246 8.62 10.85 -5.64
C LEU A 246 8.24 10.80 -7.14
N PRO A 247 8.78 9.88 -7.97
CA PRO A 247 8.58 9.90 -9.42
C PRO A 247 7.12 9.74 -9.86
N ARG A 248 6.37 8.85 -9.21
CA ARG A 248 4.95 8.60 -9.48
C ARG A 248 4.14 8.81 -8.20
N PRO A 249 3.92 10.08 -7.79
CA PRO A 249 3.35 10.38 -6.50
C PRO A 249 1.81 10.24 -6.48
N PRO A 250 1.20 10.03 -5.31
CA PRO A 250 -0.26 10.14 -5.15
C PRO A 250 -0.76 11.52 -5.54
N ILE A 251 -1.87 11.57 -6.27
CA ILE A 251 -2.49 12.79 -6.76
C ILE A 251 -3.77 13.06 -5.96
N GLU A 252 -3.91 14.25 -5.38
CA GLU A 252 -5.12 14.62 -4.65
C GLU A 252 -6.22 15.06 -5.62
N ILE A 253 -7.43 14.54 -5.43
CA ILE A 253 -8.63 14.90 -6.18
C ILE A 253 -9.34 16.01 -5.44
N ASP A 254 -9.39 17.20 -6.05
CA ASP A 254 -9.86 18.43 -5.42
C ASP A 254 -10.98 19.14 -6.20
N ASP A 255 -11.39 18.61 -7.35
CA ASP A 255 -12.46 19.18 -8.17
C ASP A 255 -13.52 18.13 -8.53
N PHE A 256 -14.66 18.23 -7.87
CA PHE A 256 -15.86 17.39 -8.11
C PHE A 256 -16.93 18.10 -8.95
N ILE A 257 -16.61 19.28 -9.51
CA ILE A 257 -17.56 20.13 -10.23
C ILE A 257 -17.17 20.28 -11.71
N GLY A 258 -15.87 20.33 -12.03
CA GLY A 258 -15.40 20.53 -13.41
C GLY A 258 -15.82 21.90 -13.95
N ASP A 259 -16.31 21.94 -15.19
CA ASP A 259 -16.75 23.17 -15.87
C ASP A 259 -18.25 23.48 -15.71
N GLN A 260 -18.95 22.75 -14.84
CA GLN A 260 -20.42 22.82 -14.72
C GLN A 260 -20.94 24.21 -14.36
N LEU A 261 -20.26 24.94 -13.45
CA LEU A 261 -20.71 26.29 -13.07
C LEU A 261 -20.66 27.28 -14.23
N GLU A 262 -19.71 27.12 -15.15
CA GLU A 262 -19.58 27.99 -16.32
C GLU A 262 -20.61 27.61 -17.39
N ARG A 263 -20.84 26.31 -17.60
CA ARG A 263 -21.74 25.82 -18.65
C ARG A 263 -23.22 25.84 -18.29
N GLU A 264 -23.56 25.49 -17.05
CA GLU A 264 -24.94 25.27 -16.61
C GLU A 264 -25.48 26.44 -15.77
N GLU A 265 -24.62 27.06 -14.96
CA GLU A 265 -24.99 28.24 -14.15
C GLU A 265 -24.58 29.56 -14.82
N HIS A 266 -23.89 29.49 -15.96
CA HIS A 266 -23.42 30.65 -16.73
C HIS A 266 -22.54 31.63 -15.93
N PHE A 267 -21.83 31.13 -14.92
CA PHE A 267 -20.92 31.94 -14.14
C PHE A 267 -19.70 32.35 -14.96
N THR A 268 -19.21 33.57 -14.72
CA THR A 268 -17.92 33.99 -15.27
C THR A 268 -16.80 33.09 -14.72
N PRO A 269 -15.67 32.90 -15.44
CA PRO A 269 -14.58 32.04 -14.97
C PRO A 269 -14.07 32.42 -13.57
N GLN A 270 -14.05 33.72 -13.23
CA GLN A 270 -13.63 34.18 -11.91
C GLN A 270 -14.64 33.81 -10.82
N GLN A 271 -15.93 33.99 -11.08
CA GLN A 271 -17.00 33.60 -10.15
C GLN A 271 -17.01 32.07 -9.96
N ALA A 272 -16.96 31.31 -11.05
CA ALA A 272 -16.93 29.85 -11.03
C ALA A 272 -15.75 29.33 -10.19
N LYS A 273 -14.56 29.90 -10.36
CA LYS A 273 -13.39 29.54 -9.54
C LYS A 273 -13.62 29.77 -8.04
N LEU A 274 -14.13 30.94 -7.65
CA LEU A 274 -14.40 31.25 -6.24
C LEU A 274 -15.43 30.31 -5.63
N VAL A 275 -16.51 30.00 -6.35
CA VAL A 275 -17.55 29.07 -5.91
C VAL A 275 -16.98 27.65 -5.82
N LYS A 276 -16.25 27.19 -6.84
CA LYS A 276 -15.59 25.87 -6.83
C LYS A 276 -14.66 25.71 -5.64
N ASP A 277 -13.84 26.71 -5.35
CA ASP A 277 -12.92 26.68 -4.22
C ASP A 277 -13.67 26.54 -2.89
N LEU A 278 -14.77 27.29 -2.70
CA LEU A 278 -15.61 27.21 -1.51
C LEU A 278 -16.28 25.83 -1.39
N LEU A 279 -16.96 25.37 -2.44
CA LEU A 279 -17.75 24.13 -2.40
C LEU A 279 -16.86 22.89 -2.29
N ASN A 280 -15.77 22.79 -3.05
CA ASN A 280 -14.86 21.65 -2.94
C ASN A 280 -14.12 21.63 -1.60
N TYR A 281 -13.81 22.79 -1.00
CA TYR A 281 -13.28 22.84 0.36
C TYR A 281 -14.29 22.26 1.36
N SER A 282 -15.54 22.73 1.32
CA SER A 282 -16.59 22.21 2.19
C SER A 282 -16.87 20.72 1.99
N ALA A 283 -16.74 20.21 0.76
CA ALA A 283 -16.88 18.79 0.48
C ALA A 283 -15.83 17.93 1.18
N ARG A 284 -14.59 18.44 1.24
CA ARG A 284 -13.44 17.75 1.81
C ARG A 284 -13.38 17.87 3.33
N PHE A 285 -13.79 19.01 3.89
CA PHE A 285 -13.53 19.34 5.30
C PHE A 285 -14.78 19.72 6.11
N GLY A 286 -15.95 19.78 5.47
CA GLY A 286 -17.19 20.23 6.09
C GLY A 286 -17.31 21.75 6.19
N PHE A 287 -18.47 22.23 6.64
CA PHE A 287 -18.82 23.65 6.75
C PHE A 287 -18.50 24.28 8.12
N ALA A 288 -18.21 23.47 9.14
CA ALA A 288 -18.15 23.95 10.53
C ALA A 288 -16.98 24.92 10.79
N HIS A 289 -15.84 24.73 10.12
CA HIS A 289 -14.61 25.50 10.37
C HIS A 289 -13.88 25.85 9.07
N LEU A 290 -14.43 26.81 8.32
CA LEU A 290 -13.80 27.33 7.11
C LEU A 290 -12.59 28.21 7.45
N PRO A 291 -11.42 28.03 6.81
CA PRO A 291 -10.24 28.80 7.09
C PRO A 291 -10.39 30.24 6.56
N PRO A 292 -9.65 31.23 7.09
CA PRO A 292 -9.79 32.64 6.72
C PRO A 292 -9.71 32.90 5.21
N GLN A 293 -8.89 32.15 4.49
CA GLN A 293 -8.75 32.26 3.03
C GLN A 293 -10.03 31.86 2.28
N ILE A 294 -10.74 30.83 2.74
CA ILE A 294 -12.01 30.40 2.14
C ILE A 294 -13.13 31.36 2.54
N MET A 295 -13.12 31.85 3.78
CA MET A 295 -14.05 32.89 4.24
C MET A 295 -13.91 34.19 3.43
N ALA A 296 -12.69 34.60 3.08
CA ALA A 296 -12.46 35.75 2.22
C ALA A 296 -13.07 35.56 0.82
N LYS A 297 -12.94 34.35 0.22
CA LYS A 297 -13.59 34.02 -1.06
C LYS A 297 -15.11 34.08 -0.94
N ALA A 298 -15.68 33.55 0.15
CA ALA A 298 -17.11 33.66 0.43
C ALA A 298 -17.56 35.13 0.54
N GLY A 299 -16.79 35.99 1.22
CA GLY A 299 -17.05 37.43 1.29
C GLY A 299 -17.07 38.12 -0.08
N ILE A 300 -16.16 37.75 -0.98
CA ILE A 300 -16.18 38.25 -2.37
C ILE A 300 -17.43 37.78 -3.11
N LEU A 301 -17.83 36.52 -2.95
CA LEU A 301 -19.05 35.97 -3.56
C LEU A 301 -20.30 36.71 -3.09
N MET A 302 -20.40 37.00 -1.80
CA MET A 302 -21.52 37.73 -1.22
C MET A 302 -21.55 39.20 -1.68
N THR A 303 -20.41 39.90 -1.65
CA THR A 303 -20.36 41.35 -1.90
C THR A 303 -20.37 41.72 -3.37
N ARG A 304 -19.63 41.00 -4.21
CA ARG A 304 -19.49 41.31 -5.65
C ARG A 304 -20.55 40.61 -6.51
N TYR A 305 -20.92 39.39 -6.13
CA TYR A 305 -21.81 38.55 -6.94
C TYR A 305 -23.18 38.35 -6.30
N GLY A 306 -23.43 38.96 -5.12
CA GLY A 306 -24.73 38.90 -4.45
C GLY A 306 -25.14 37.51 -3.98
N MET A 307 -24.19 36.55 -3.93
CA MET A 307 -24.48 35.16 -3.58
C MET A 307 -24.86 35.03 -2.10
N ARG A 308 -25.99 34.41 -1.79
CA ARG A 308 -26.42 34.12 -0.43
C ARG A 308 -25.97 32.72 0.00
N PHE A 309 -26.07 32.44 1.29
CA PHE A 309 -25.74 31.12 1.82
C PHE A 309 -26.64 30.03 1.23
N GLU A 310 -27.94 30.32 1.04
CA GLU A 310 -28.89 29.40 0.44
C GLU A 310 -28.51 29.04 -1.01
N ASP A 311 -27.98 30.00 -1.77
CA ASP A 311 -27.55 29.77 -3.15
C ASP A 311 -26.32 28.84 -3.17
N ALA A 312 -25.36 29.05 -2.26
CA ALA A 312 -24.20 28.17 -2.10
C ALA A 312 -24.61 26.76 -1.63
N TYR A 313 -25.57 26.65 -0.71
CA TYR A 313 -26.11 25.38 -0.24
C TYR A 313 -26.84 24.61 -1.35
N ALA A 314 -27.62 25.31 -2.19
CA ALA A 314 -28.28 24.72 -3.34
C ALA A 314 -27.27 24.19 -4.37
N LEU A 315 -26.23 24.97 -4.69
CA LEU A 315 -25.14 24.53 -5.58
C LEU A 315 -24.37 23.36 -5.00
N TYR A 316 -24.12 23.36 -3.68
CA TYR A 316 -23.53 22.23 -3.00
C TYR A 316 -24.40 20.99 -3.20
N GLY A 317 -25.70 21.05 -2.90
CA GLY A 317 -26.64 19.94 -3.11
C GLY A 317 -26.67 19.44 -4.55
N LYS A 318 -26.68 20.34 -5.53
CA LYS A 318 -26.75 19.99 -6.96
C LYS A 318 -25.49 19.29 -7.47
N TYR A 319 -24.31 19.80 -7.11
CA TYR A 319 -23.04 19.38 -7.74
C TYR A 319 -22.20 18.44 -6.86
N ILE A 320 -22.35 18.51 -5.54
CA ILE A 320 -21.53 17.76 -4.58
C ILE A 320 -22.38 16.82 -3.73
N GLY A 321 -23.50 17.34 -3.19
CA GLY A 321 -24.40 16.69 -2.26
C GLY A 321 -25.14 15.56 -2.95
N ASP A 322 -24.53 14.39 -2.97
CA ASP A 322 -25.10 13.16 -3.55
C ASP A 322 -26.27 12.59 -2.71
N TRP A 323 -27.01 13.42 -1.97
CA TRP A 323 -28.09 13.06 -1.08
C TRP A 323 -29.45 13.05 -1.80
N GLY A 324 -30.18 11.93 -1.71
CA GLY A 324 -31.60 11.85 -2.11
C GLY A 324 -31.90 11.72 -3.60
N ALA A 325 -30.88 11.68 -4.48
CA ALA A 325 -31.03 11.40 -5.91
C ALA A 325 -30.46 10.02 -6.31
N ARG A 326 -30.57 9.67 -7.60
CA ARG A 326 -29.99 8.46 -8.22
C ARG A 326 -28.53 8.26 -7.75
N ALA A 327 -28.16 7.03 -7.41
CA ALA A 327 -26.81 6.70 -6.96
C ALA A 327 -25.73 7.27 -7.90
N THR A 328 -24.80 8.03 -7.32
CA THR A 328 -23.73 8.70 -8.07
C THR A 328 -22.71 7.67 -8.57
N ASP A 329 -22.28 7.84 -9.82
CA ASP A 329 -21.21 7.07 -10.46
C ASP A 329 -19.96 7.93 -10.62
N PHE A 330 -18.86 7.54 -10.00
CA PHE A 330 -17.55 8.13 -10.24
C PHE A 330 -16.69 7.16 -11.03
N ARG A 331 -16.16 7.62 -12.17
CA ARG A 331 -15.19 6.85 -12.98
C ARG A 331 -13.86 7.58 -13.04
N PHE A 332 -12.79 6.85 -12.81
CA PHE A 332 -11.41 7.30 -12.93
C PHE A 332 -10.76 6.51 -14.07
N ASP A 333 -10.30 7.18 -15.11
CA ASP A 333 -9.60 6.53 -16.23
C ASP A 333 -8.11 6.91 -16.18
N ALA A 334 -7.24 5.91 -16.00
CA ALA A 334 -5.80 6.06 -16.16
C ALA A 334 -5.44 6.03 -17.65
N VAL A 335 -4.72 7.05 -18.10
CA VAL A 335 -4.38 7.27 -19.51
C VAL A 335 -2.87 7.31 -19.69
N THR A 336 -2.36 6.51 -20.63
CA THR A 336 -0.94 6.49 -21.01
C THR A 336 -0.83 6.62 -22.52
N GLY A 337 -0.01 7.56 -23.01
CA GLY A 337 0.10 7.82 -24.46
C GLY A 337 -1.25 8.15 -25.13
N GLY A 338 -2.19 8.74 -24.40
CA GLY A 338 -3.53 9.10 -24.89
C GLY A 338 -4.58 7.98 -24.86
N ALA A 339 -4.20 6.73 -24.56
CA ALA A 339 -5.12 5.60 -24.46
C ALA A 339 -5.47 5.28 -22.99
N VAL A 340 -6.72 4.91 -22.74
CA VAL A 340 -7.15 4.43 -21.41
C VAL A 340 -6.55 3.03 -21.19
N VAL A 341 -5.69 2.90 -20.19
CA VAL A 341 -5.01 1.64 -19.84
C VAL A 341 -5.66 0.91 -18.67
N ARG A 342 -6.43 1.64 -17.84
CA ARG A 342 -7.18 1.08 -16.70
C ARG A 342 -8.29 2.04 -16.26
N SER A 343 -9.41 1.51 -15.80
CA SER A 343 -10.50 2.29 -15.21
C SER A 343 -10.87 1.77 -13.83
N VAL A 344 -11.27 2.67 -12.93
CA VAL A 344 -11.87 2.35 -11.63
C VAL A 344 -13.23 3.04 -11.55
N HIS A 345 -14.27 2.27 -11.23
CA HIS A 345 -15.62 2.77 -11.04
C HIS A 345 -16.00 2.69 -9.56
N ARG A 346 -16.52 3.78 -8.99
CA ARG A 346 -17.04 3.86 -7.63
C ARG A 346 -18.52 4.20 -7.71
N THR A 347 -19.34 3.19 -7.42
CA THR A 347 -20.80 3.24 -7.45
C THR A 347 -21.36 2.54 -6.22
N ALA A 348 -22.61 2.81 -5.87
CA ALA A 348 -23.30 2.04 -4.82
C ALA A 348 -23.19 0.53 -5.11
N VAL A 349 -22.84 -0.26 -4.09
CA VAL A 349 -22.69 -1.71 -4.20
C VAL A 349 -24.06 -2.36 -4.42
N THR A 350 -24.21 -3.15 -5.48
CA THR A 350 -25.44 -3.87 -5.82
C THR A 350 -25.27 -5.38 -5.83
N ALA A 351 -24.04 -5.87 -5.98
CA ALA A 351 -23.70 -7.28 -5.93
C ALA A 351 -22.32 -7.50 -5.31
N LEU A 352 -22.12 -8.70 -4.77
CA LEU A 352 -20.85 -9.15 -4.23
C LEU A 352 -20.32 -10.32 -5.07
N GLN A 353 -19.00 -10.37 -5.24
CA GLN A 353 -18.30 -11.44 -5.93
C GLN A 353 -17.05 -11.85 -5.14
N LEU A 354 -16.91 -13.14 -4.87
CA LEU A 354 -15.64 -13.69 -4.42
C LEU A 354 -14.71 -13.81 -5.64
N THR A 355 -13.50 -13.27 -5.51
CA THR A 355 -12.41 -13.47 -6.46
C THR A 355 -11.35 -14.37 -5.83
N ALA A 356 -10.71 -15.19 -6.67
CA ALA A 356 -9.66 -16.11 -6.25
C ALA A 356 -8.52 -16.09 -7.27
N ASP A 357 -7.33 -15.70 -6.80
CA ASP A 357 -6.12 -15.53 -7.61
C ASP A 357 -5.04 -16.53 -7.16
N PRO A 358 -4.86 -17.67 -7.86
CA PRO A 358 -3.80 -18.61 -7.56
C PRO A 358 -2.44 -18.08 -8.06
N SER A 359 -1.43 -18.10 -7.19
CA SER A 359 -0.04 -17.76 -7.54
C SER A 359 0.51 -18.60 -8.70
N HIS A 360 0.06 -19.84 -8.83
CA HIS A 360 0.24 -20.72 -9.98
C HIS A 360 -0.74 -21.90 -9.85
N THR A 361 -1.07 -22.55 -10.97
CA THR A 361 -1.98 -23.72 -10.99
C THR A 361 -1.27 -25.03 -11.34
N LEU A 362 -0.02 -24.96 -11.81
CA LEU A 362 0.84 -26.13 -12.04
C LEU A 362 1.78 -26.30 -10.85
N LEU A 363 1.58 -27.33 -10.05
CA LEU A 363 2.45 -27.67 -8.92
C LEU A 363 3.35 -28.86 -9.26
N ARG A 364 4.55 -28.88 -8.69
CA ARG A 364 5.55 -29.94 -8.89
C ARG A 364 5.98 -30.55 -7.57
N HIS A 365 5.52 -31.75 -7.27
CA HIS A 365 6.00 -32.47 -6.09
C HIS A 365 7.38 -33.07 -6.37
N GLY A 366 8.38 -32.62 -5.61
CA GLY A 366 9.74 -33.13 -5.67
C GLY A 366 10.13 -33.84 -4.38
N SER A 367 11.38 -33.64 -3.95
CA SER A 367 11.85 -34.12 -2.64
C SER A 367 11.02 -33.61 -1.45
N THR A 368 10.32 -32.48 -1.61
CA THR A 368 9.33 -31.96 -0.66
C THR A 368 8.05 -31.55 -1.39
N TYR A 369 6.99 -31.28 -0.62
CA TYR A 369 5.76 -30.73 -1.19
C TYR A 369 6.00 -29.36 -1.83
N ASP A 370 5.33 -29.13 -2.96
CA ASP A 370 5.10 -27.79 -3.51
C ASP A 370 3.79 -27.22 -2.99
N ALA A 371 3.69 -25.89 -2.95
CA ALA A 371 2.54 -25.16 -2.43
C ALA A 371 2.17 -23.91 -3.25
N ALA A 372 0.88 -23.75 -3.51
CA ALA A 372 0.30 -22.59 -4.17
C ALA A 372 -0.49 -21.74 -3.16
N LEU A 373 -0.20 -20.44 -3.11
CA LEU A 373 -1.07 -19.45 -2.49
C LEU A 373 -2.26 -19.17 -3.42
N VAL A 374 -3.47 -19.17 -2.89
CA VAL A 374 -4.66 -18.60 -3.52
C VAL A 374 -5.10 -17.39 -2.72
N ARG A 375 -4.94 -16.21 -3.31
CA ARG A 375 -5.40 -14.93 -2.77
C ARG A 375 -6.90 -14.80 -2.96
N LEU A 376 -7.61 -14.42 -1.92
CA LEU A 376 -9.06 -14.27 -1.92
C LEU A 376 -9.44 -12.83 -1.64
N ALA A 377 -10.33 -12.27 -2.45
CA ALA A 377 -10.91 -10.97 -2.20
C ALA A 377 -12.42 -10.96 -2.45
N MET A 378 -13.19 -10.40 -1.52
CA MET A 378 -14.59 -10.06 -1.70
C MET A 378 -14.69 -8.70 -2.37
N CYS A 379 -15.27 -8.67 -3.55
CA CYS A 379 -15.37 -7.48 -4.38
C CYS A 379 -16.83 -7.11 -4.67
N ASP A 380 -17.06 -5.84 -5.02
CA ASP A 380 -18.31 -5.37 -5.60
C ASP A 380 -18.44 -5.74 -7.09
N GLN A 381 -19.53 -5.33 -7.72
CA GLN A 381 -19.80 -5.55 -9.15
C GLN A 381 -18.75 -4.93 -10.10
N ASN A 382 -17.90 -4.02 -9.63
CA ASN A 382 -16.86 -3.35 -10.41
C ASN A 382 -15.46 -3.91 -10.08
N GLY A 383 -15.37 -4.99 -9.31
CA GLY A 383 -14.09 -5.59 -8.91
C GLY A 383 -13.37 -4.85 -7.78
N ASN A 384 -14.05 -3.96 -7.06
CA ASN A 384 -13.48 -3.25 -5.93
C ASN A 384 -13.59 -4.06 -4.65
N VAL A 385 -12.49 -4.21 -3.90
CA VAL A 385 -12.52 -4.85 -2.57
C VAL A 385 -13.51 -4.13 -1.66
N VAL A 386 -14.35 -4.91 -0.96
CA VAL A 386 -15.33 -4.42 0.02
C VAL A 386 -14.72 -4.49 1.44
N PRO A 387 -14.15 -3.39 1.99
CA PRO A 387 -13.25 -3.43 3.14
C PRO A 387 -13.94 -3.65 4.49
N PHE A 388 -15.27 -3.67 4.53
CA PHE A 388 -16.06 -3.95 5.73
C PHE A 388 -16.76 -5.31 5.67
N TRP A 389 -16.52 -6.07 4.60
CA TRP A 389 -17.01 -7.42 4.52
C TRP A 389 -16.12 -8.35 5.36
N HIS A 390 -16.75 -9.11 6.25
CA HIS A 390 -16.10 -10.12 7.07
C HIS A 390 -16.88 -11.42 6.95
N GLY A 391 -16.18 -12.52 6.66
CA GLY A 391 -16.87 -13.79 6.50
C GLY A 391 -15.92 -14.95 6.19
N ASP A 392 -16.51 -16.14 6.20
CA ASP A 392 -15.80 -17.38 5.93
C ASP A 392 -16.05 -17.86 4.50
N VAL A 393 -15.00 -18.40 3.89
CA VAL A 393 -15.03 -19.12 2.62
C VAL A 393 -14.86 -20.61 2.93
N LYS A 394 -15.86 -21.40 2.59
CA LYS A 394 -15.78 -22.87 2.66
C LYS A 394 -14.92 -23.36 1.49
N VAL A 395 -13.96 -24.22 1.79
CA VAL A 395 -13.06 -24.82 0.79
C VAL A 395 -13.43 -26.29 0.63
N LYS A 396 -13.72 -26.71 -0.60
CA LYS A 396 -13.84 -28.12 -1.01
C LYS A 396 -12.72 -28.42 -2.00
N ILE A 397 -12.02 -29.53 -1.79
CA ILE A 397 -10.91 -29.95 -2.65
C ILE A 397 -11.21 -31.38 -3.10
N ASP A 398 -11.22 -31.59 -4.42
CA ASP A 398 -11.33 -32.90 -5.06
C ASP A 398 -10.05 -33.14 -5.87
N GLY A 399 -9.18 -34.05 -5.43
CA GLY A 399 -7.91 -34.37 -6.11
C GLY A 399 -6.69 -34.36 -5.17
N PRO A 400 -5.45 -34.43 -5.71
CA PRO A 400 -4.24 -34.63 -4.90
C PRO A 400 -3.65 -33.34 -4.29
N LEU A 401 -4.50 -32.50 -3.72
CA LEU A 401 -4.12 -31.32 -2.94
C LEU A 401 -4.66 -31.39 -1.51
N GLU A 402 -3.95 -30.73 -0.60
CA GLU A 402 -4.38 -30.53 0.78
C GLU A 402 -4.28 -29.04 1.15
N LEU A 403 -5.26 -28.57 1.91
CA LEU A 403 -5.25 -27.22 2.48
C LEU A 403 -4.28 -27.13 3.65
N ILE A 404 -3.41 -26.11 3.66
CA ILE A 404 -2.60 -25.75 4.81
C ILE A 404 -3.41 -24.81 5.70
N GLY A 405 -3.78 -25.28 6.89
CA GLY A 405 -4.57 -24.52 7.86
C GLY A 405 -6.01 -25.03 8.01
N PRO A 406 -6.92 -24.22 8.57
CA PRO A 406 -8.29 -24.64 8.85
C PRO A 406 -9.10 -24.85 7.56
N ARG A 407 -10.09 -25.75 7.59
CA ARG A 407 -10.99 -26.05 6.44
C ARG A 407 -11.87 -24.88 5.98
N ARG A 408 -11.81 -23.73 6.67
CA ARG A 408 -12.49 -22.49 6.32
C ARG A 408 -11.44 -21.39 6.27
N ALA A 409 -11.39 -20.68 5.15
CA ALA A 409 -10.62 -19.45 5.06
C ALA A 409 -11.46 -18.32 5.65
N THR A 410 -10.86 -17.42 6.43
CA THR A 410 -11.54 -16.23 6.93
C THR A 410 -11.01 -15.02 6.18
N LEU A 411 -11.93 -14.21 5.66
CA LEU A 411 -11.63 -12.92 5.05
C LEU A 411 -11.96 -11.83 6.07
N ARG A 412 -11.04 -10.91 6.30
CA ARG A 412 -11.25 -9.74 7.14
C ARG A 412 -10.96 -8.48 6.33
N GLY A 413 -11.97 -7.62 6.24
CA GLY A 413 -11.95 -6.46 5.36
C GLY A 413 -11.89 -6.83 3.89
N GLY A 414 -12.68 -7.83 3.53
CA GLY A 414 -12.76 -8.35 2.17
C GLY A 414 -11.54 -9.14 1.72
N LEU A 415 -10.43 -9.18 2.45
CA LEU A 415 -9.18 -9.83 2.02
C LEU A 415 -8.85 -11.08 2.85
N GLY A 416 -8.22 -12.05 2.22
CA GLY A 416 -7.72 -13.28 2.86
C GLY A 416 -7.05 -14.22 1.86
N GLY A 417 -6.85 -15.47 2.25
CA GLY A 417 -6.22 -16.44 1.36
C GLY A 417 -6.17 -17.83 1.92
N ILE A 418 -5.72 -18.76 1.08
CA ILE A 418 -5.42 -20.14 1.44
C ILE A 418 -4.11 -20.59 0.81
N TYR A 419 -3.44 -21.55 1.44
CA TYR A 419 -2.32 -22.27 0.84
C TYR A 419 -2.74 -23.71 0.58
N LEU A 420 -2.45 -24.19 -0.63
CA LEU A 420 -2.70 -25.56 -1.06
C LEU A 420 -1.35 -26.23 -1.26
N LYS A 421 -1.13 -27.43 -0.72
CA LYS A 421 0.08 -28.22 -0.95
C LYS A 421 -0.21 -29.53 -1.66
N THR A 422 0.78 -30.01 -2.39
CA THR A 422 0.77 -31.31 -3.07
C THR A 422 0.84 -32.49 -2.10
N LEU A 423 0.23 -33.62 -2.50
CA LEU A 423 0.16 -34.85 -1.70
C LEU A 423 1.10 -35.98 -2.18
N GLY A 424 2.07 -35.70 -3.05
CA GLY A 424 3.03 -36.71 -3.52
C GLY A 424 2.54 -37.63 -4.62
N ARG A 425 1.37 -37.33 -5.21
CA ARG A 425 0.83 -38.07 -6.36
C ARG A 425 0.40 -37.10 -7.46
N PRO A 426 0.69 -37.41 -8.75
CA PRO A 426 0.31 -36.55 -9.85
C PRO A 426 -1.19 -36.60 -10.09
N GLY A 427 -1.70 -35.64 -10.87
CA GLY A 427 -3.09 -35.60 -11.30
C GLY A 427 -3.74 -34.22 -11.24
N ALA A 428 -4.98 -34.15 -11.70
CA ALA A 428 -5.78 -32.94 -11.63
C ALA A 428 -6.44 -32.80 -10.25
N ALA A 429 -6.49 -31.57 -9.74
CA ALA A 429 -7.28 -31.21 -8.57
C ALA A 429 -8.24 -30.06 -8.88
N GLU A 430 -9.43 -30.11 -8.30
CA GLU A 430 -10.42 -29.06 -8.35
C GLU A 430 -10.64 -28.49 -6.94
N VAL A 431 -10.60 -27.17 -6.82
CA VAL A 431 -10.80 -26.45 -5.57
C VAL A 431 -12.00 -25.54 -5.72
N THR A 432 -13.06 -25.84 -4.99
CA THR A 432 -14.29 -25.04 -4.96
C THR A 432 -14.34 -24.20 -3.69
N LEU A 433 -14.52 -22.90 -3.87
CA LEU A 433 -14.58 -21.87 -2.84
C LEU A 433 -16.01 -21.33 -2.78
N LYS A 434 -16.65 -21.39 -1.60
CA LYS A 434 -18.05 -21.00 -1.45
C LYS A 434 -18.26 -20.05 -0.28
N THR A 435 -19.00 -18.97 -0.52
CA THR A 435 -19.54 -18.07 0.51
C THR A 435 -21.05 -18.23 0.61
N GLN A 436 -21.70 -17.48 1.51
CA GLN A 436 -23.17 -17.44 1.60
C GLN A 436 -23.80 -16.45 0.62
N GLN A 437 -23.05 -15.45 0.14
CA GLN A 437 -23.59 -14.27 -0.57
C GLN A 437 -23.18 -14.20 -2.04
N THR A 438 -22.33 -15.11 -2.50
CA THR A 438 -21.80 -15.12 -3.86
C THR A 438 -21.89 -16.50 -4.47
N GLU A 439 -21.87 -16.55 -5.80
CA GLU A 439 -21.68 -17.81 -6.51
C GLU A 439 -20.33 -18.46 -6.13
N PRO A 440 -20.24 -19.80 -6.15
CA PRO A 440 -18.98 -20.50 -5.91
C PRO A 440 -17.94 -20.20 -6.99
N VAL A 441 -16.67 -20.17 -6.58
CA VAL A 441 -15.52 -20.07 -7.50
C VAL A 441 -14.82 -21.42 -7.54
N THR A 442 -14.57 -21.94 -8.73
CA THR A 442 -13.88 -23.22 -8.93
C THR A 442 -12.55 -23.00 -9.65
N LEU A 443 -11.46 -23.46 -9.04
CA LEU A 443 -10.11 -23.41 -9.58
C LEU A 443 -9.64 -24.83 -9.94
N ARG A 444 -8.89 -24.96 -11.02
CA ARG A 444 -8.29 -26.23 -11.45
C ARG A 444 -6.77 -26.16 -11.36
N PHE A 445 -6.20 -27.21 -10.80
CA PHE A 445 -4.77 -27.39 -10.61
C PHE A 445 -4.30 -28.67 -11.28
N LEU A 446 -3.05 -28.66 -11.74
CA LEU A 446 -2.35 -29.82 -12.24
C LEU A 446 -1.13 -30.08 -11.37
N ILE A 447 -0.98 -31.30 -10.88
CA ILE A 447 0.10 -31.73 -10.03
C ILE A 447 0.95 -32.71 -10.83
N LYS A 448 2.25 -32.43 -10.91
CA LYS A 448 3.26 -33.32 -11.49
C LYS A 448 4.20 -33.84 -10.41
N THR A 449 4.86 -34.96 -10.65
CA THR A 449 5.97 -35.47 -9.81
C THR A 449 7.29 -35.40 -10.58
N GLU A 450 8.43 -35.33 -9.88
CA GLU A 450 9.76 -35.28 -10.51
C GLU A 450 10.04 -36.46 -11.47
N GLU A 451 9.41 -37.62 -11.27
CA GLU A 451 9.50 -38.77 -12.18
C GLU A 451 8.91 -38.49 -13.58
N GLU A 452 7.93 -37.59 -13.70
CA GLU A 452 7.32 -37.20 -15.00
C GLU A 452 8.21 -36.25 -15.83
N THR A 453 9.35 -35.79 -15.30
CA THR A 453 10.25 -34.86 -15.99
C THR A 453 11.47 -35.50 -16.66
N TRP A 454 11.71 -36.80 -16.46
CA TRP A 454 12.82 -37.51 -17.12
C TRP A 454 12.44 -38.12 -18.49
N GLU A 455 11.17 -38.08 -18.89
CA GLU A 455 10.76 -38.44 -20.24
C GLU A 455 10.59 -37.19 -21.12
N ARG A 456 11.67 -36.89 -21.86
CA ARG A 456 11.79 -35.98 -23.02
C ARG A 456 12.00 -34.48 -22.74
N GLU A 457 13.27 -34.08 -22.78
CA GLU A 457 13.77 -33.07 -23.74
C GLU A 457 14.97 -33.64 -24.50
#